data_AF-A0A0A6P1G3-F1
#
_entry.id   AF-A0A0A6P1G3-F1
#
_cell.length_a   1.000
_cell.length_b   1.000
_cell.length_c   1.000
_cell.angle_alpha   90.00
_cell.angle_beta   90.00
_cell.angle_gamma   90.00
#
_symmetry.space_group_name_H-M   'P 1'
#
loop_
_entity.id
_entity.type
_entity.pdbx_description
1 polymer ?
#
loop_
_entity_poly.entity_id
_entity_poly.type
_entity_poly.pdbx_seq_one_letter_code
_entity_poly.pdbx_strand_id
1 'polypeptide(L)'
;MEWHIVTGSKGGVGKTLLTLMILARNLERGESSALALDFNAMNADTSAILLDSRRRERTIIIEHDAGTELFGADKIVIQKTFTSLRRTLRTEKKNYAIGWPSNQFSLYPPTLFADMLGTIKDSTKDIENQLNLPKLGSVIIDTNYHFCNIFSNDEKYYKSYQKMLDDGDTITVWFMWVYRQLENLLKPGYEADAKIVSTTAAAIEEHFMQNNTAPLMHVFSPVALISSELEKTQDTSPIFKFLNAIKKDDKNISIDELEQIAKLPKGDYIYFQDWVDELDFARNNLLSGNNDDIHSLFLDMLINAIPQGSEKELTRPRNVMPLAYYHADLQYYTDRVNADPVSNMKKFDIYKNFLNLLG
;
A
#
# COMPACT_ATOMS: atom_id res chain seq x y z
N MET A 1 -4.08 -8.85 15.87
CA MET A 1 -4.60 -8.79 14.48
C MET A 1 -3.71 -7.84 13.70
N GLU A 2 -3.37 -8.16 12.45
CA GLU A 2 -2.54 -7.29 11.59
C GLU A 2 -3.44 -6.32 10.80
N TRP A 3 -3.28 -5.02 11.04
CA TRP A 3 -3.97 -3.96 10.29
C TRP A 3 -3.02 -3.37 9.26
N HIS A 4 -3.47 -3.28 8.02
CA HIS A 4 -2.70 -2.74 6.91
C HIS A 4 -3.49 -1.61 6.25
N ILE A 5 -2.96 -0.39 6.29
CA ILE A 5 -3.58 0.77 5.65
C ILE A 5 -2.75 1.15 4.44
N VAL A 6 -3.28 0.94 3.24
CA VAL A 6 -2.63 1.26 1.96
C VAL A 6 -3.06 2.65 1.50
N THR A 7 -2.10 3.55 1.36
CA THR A 7 -2.32 4.98 1.14
C THR A 7 -1.31 5.56 0.14
N GLY A 8 -1.69 6.66 -0.52
CA GLY A 8 -0.84 7.42 -1.43
C GLY A 8 -1.62 8.61 -2.00
N SER A 9 -0.94 9.68 -2.42
CA SER A 9 -1.62 10.92 -2.84
C SER A 9 -2.13 10.93 -4.28
N LYS A 10 -1.97 9.84 -5.04
CA LYS A 10 -2.30 9.79 -6.47
C LYS A 10 -3.01 8.49 -6.84
N GLY A 11 -4.01 8.58 -7.71
CA GLY A 11 -4.63 7.43 -8.37
C GLY A 11 -3.66 6.77 -9.37
N GLY A 12 -3.84 5.48 -9.64
CA GLY A 12 -3.06 4.77 -10.68
C GLY A 12 -1.62 4.43 -10.31
N VAL A 13 -1.19 4.63 -9.06
CA VAL A 13 0.18 4.29 -8.62
C VAL A 13 0.35 2.82 -8.20
N GLY A 14 -0.75 2.05 -8.13
CA GLY A 14 -0.73 0.63 -7.78
C GLY A 14 -1.19 0.29 -6.35
N LYS A 15 -1.95 1.17 -5.67
CA LYS A 15 -2.46 0.92 -4.30
C LYS A 15 -3.28 -0.36 -4.21
N THR A 16 -4.28 -0.51 -5.07
CA THR A 16 -5.12 -1.72 -5.13
C THR A 16 -4.30 -2.97 -5.45
N LEU A 17 -3.29 -2.89 -6.33
CA LEU A 17 -2.37 -3.99 -6.58
C LEU A 17 -1.62 -4.40 -5.30
N LEU A 18 -1.11 -3.43 -4.54
CA LEU A 18 -0.48 -3.69 -3.24
C LEU A 18 -1.47 -4.32 -2.24
N THR A 19 -2.70 -3.82 -2.17
CA THR A 19 -3.80 -4.41 -1.38
C THR A 19 -4.01 -5.88 -1.72
N LEU A 20 -4.06 -6.23 -3.01
CA LEU A 20 -4.19 -7.62 -3.48
C LEU A 20 -2.99 -8.49 -3.08
N MET A 21 -1.76 -7.96 -3.15
CA MET A 21 -0.55 -8.66 -2.72
C MET A 21 -0.53 -8.91 -1.21
N ILE A 22 -0.91 -7.92 -0.39
CA ILE A 22 -1.01 -8.06 1.07
C ILE A 22 -2.09 -9.10 1.44
N LEU A 23 -3.25 -9.05 0.76
CA LEU A 23 -4.33 -10.02 0.94
C LEU A 23 -3.87 -11.44 0.60
N ALA A 24 -3.21 -11.62 -0.56
CA ALA A 24 -2.70 -12.93 -0.99
C ALA A 24 -1.71 -13.51 0.03
N ARG A 25 -0.74 -12.71 0.49
CA ARG A 25 0.25 -13.11 1.52
C ARG A 25 -0.43 -13.57 2.81
N ASN A 26 -1.40 -12.80 3.30
CA ASN A 26 -2.08 -13.13 4.56
C ASN A 26 -2.88 -14.43 4.45
N LEU A 27 -3.57 -14.65 3.33
CA LEU A 27 -4.31 -15.89 3.09
C LEU A 27 -3.38 -17.10 2.88
N GLU A 28 -2.16 -16.88 2.36
CA GLU A 28 -1.13 -17.92 2.20
C GLU A 28 -0.52 -18.40 3.51
N ARG A 29 -0.45 -17.58 4.55
CA ARG A 29 -0.01 -18.01 5.90
C ARG A 29 -0.99 -19.03 6.50
N GLY A 30 -2.29 -18.87 6.21
CA GLY A 30 -3.31 -19.90 6.38
C GLY A 30 -3.76 -20.18 7.82
N GLU A 31 -3.30 -19.37 8.78
CA GLU A 31 -3.67 -19.46 10.20
C GLU A 31 -4.99 -18.73 10.51
N SER A 32 -5.45 -17.88 9.60
CA SER A 32 -6.59 -16.99 9.80
C SER A 32 -7.19 -16.53 8.45
N SER A 33 -8.37 -15.92 8.52
CA SER A 33 -9.02 -15.24 7.40
C SER A 33 -8.60 -13.76 7.36
N ALA A 34 -8.88 -13.10 6.23
CA ALA A 34 -8.67 -11.68 6.04
C ALA A 34 -9.99 -10.94 5.79
N LEU A 35 -10.02 -9.66 6.13
CA LEU A 35 -11.02 -8.68 5.70
C LEU A 35 -10.31 -7.61 4.87
N ALA A 36 -10.69 -7.43 3.60
CA ALA A 36 -10.22 -6.30 2.81
C ALA A 36 -11.32 -5.24 2.70
N LEU A 37 -11.01 -4.00 3.04
CA LEU A 37 -11.92 -2.86 3.03
C LEU A 37 -11.53 -1.90 1.94
N ASP A 38 -12.50 -1.52 1.14
CA ASP A 38 -12.33 -0.62 0.01
C ASP A 38 -12.98 0.73 0.31
N PHE A 39 -12.14 1.70 0.68
CA PHE A 39 -12.50 3.10 0.87
C PHE A 39 -11.95 3.97 -0.26
N ASN A 40 -11.65 3.39 -1.42
CA ASN A 40 -11.34 4.10 -2.66
C ASN A 40 -12.68 4.54 -3.29
N ALA A 41 -13.27 5.61 -2.74
CA ALA A 41 -14.53 6.18 -3.24
C ALA A 41 -14.45 6.48 -4.74
N MET A 42 -15.61 6.43 -5.41
CA MET A 42 -15.81 6.49 -6.87
C MET A 42 -15.35 5.27 -7.69
N ASN A 43 -14.27 4.60 -7.32
CA ASN A 43 -13.75 3.51 -8.15
C ASN A 43 -14.05 2.11 -7.57
N ALA A 44 -14.08 1.97 -6.23
CA ALA A 44 -14.31 0.70 -5.53
C ALA A 44 -13.58 -0.50 -6.18
N ASP A 45 -12.34 -0.24 -6.64
CA ASP A 45 -11.59 -1.13 -7.52
C ASP A 45 -11.35 -2.49 -6.84
N THR A 46 -10.99 -2.47 -5.56
CA THR A 46 -10.73 -3.69 -4.79
C THR A 46 -11.99 -4.56 -4.70
N SER A 47 -13.13 -3.95 -4.37
CA SER A 47 -14.40 -4.67 -4.24
C SER A 47 -14.91 -5.17 -5.58
N ALA A 48 -14.81 -4.37 -6.63
CA ALA A 48 -15.15 -4.77 -7.99
C ALA A 48 -14.33 -5.99 -8.41
N ILE A 49 -12.99 -5.92 -8.29
CA ILE A 49 -12.10 -7.01 -8.69
C ILE A 49 -12.35 -8.31 -7.92
N LEU A 50 -12.59 -8.22 -6.60
CA LEU A 50 -12.66 -9.40 -5.72
C LEU A 50 -14.04 -10.07 -5.68
N LEU A 51 -15.08 -9.37 -6.14
CA LEU A 51 -16.46 -9.86 -6.13
C LEU A 51 -17.04 -10.06 -7.54
N ASP A 52 -16.41 -9.49 -8.57
CA ASP A 52 -16.86 -9.68 -9.96
C ASP A 52 -16.94 -11.17 -10.31
N SER A 53 -18.00 -11.55 -11.02
CA SER A 53 -18.40 -12.93 -11.38
C SER A 53 -18.79 -13.90 -10.25
N ARG A 54 -18.68 -13.53 -8.97
CA ARG A 54 -19.00 -14.44 -7.86
C ARG A 54 -20.44 -14.26 -7.39
N ARG A 55 -21.17 -15.38 -7.24
CA ARG A 55 -22.53 -15.37 -6.67
C ARG A 55 -22.48 -14.61 -5.35
N ARG A 56 -23.32 -13.58 -5.21
CA ARG A 56 -23.47 -12.82 -3.97
C ARG A 56 -23.81 -13.79 -2.85
N GLU A 57 -22.82 -14.11 -2.02
CA GLU A 57 -23.03 -14.83 -0.77
C GLU A 57 -23.74 -13.89 0.23
N ARG A 58 -23.98 -14.39 1.43
CA ARG A 58 -24.56 -13.61 2.52
C ARG A 58 -23.77 -12.31 2.74
N THR A 59 -24.48 -11.20 2.80
CA THR A 59 -23.94 -9.87 3.15
C THR A 59 -24.34 -9.52 4.58
N ILE A 60 -23.47 -8.79 5.27
CA ILE A 60 -23.77 -8.13 6.54
C ILE A 60 -23.53 -6.63 6.38
N ILE A 61 -24.11 -5.83 7.26
CA ILE A 61 -23.91 -4.38 7.31
C ILE A 61 -23.41 -4.03 8.70
N ILE A 62 -22.31 -3.30 8.76
CA ILE A 62 -21.80 -2.67 9.98
C ILE A 62 -22.16 -1.18 9.87
N GLU A 63 -22.84 -0.66 10.89
CA GLU A 63 -23.15 0.76 10.97
C GLU A 63 -22.18 1.44 11.95
N HIS A 64 -21.53 2.51 11.51
CA HIS A 64 -20.70 3.37 12.35
C HIS A 64 -21.51 4.62 12.69
N ASP A 65 -21.87 4.79 13.97
CA ASP A 65 -22.64 5.94 14.42
C ASP A 65 -21.78 7.21 14.40
N ALA A 66 -21.82 7.93 13.28
CA ALA A 66 -21.03 9.13 13.04
C ALA A 66 -21.72 10.43 13.49
N GLY A 67 -22.93 10.36 14.07
CA GLY A 67 -23.72 11.53 14.51
C GLY A 67 -24.07 12.55 13.41
N THR A 68 -23.71 12.28 12.15
CA THR A 68 -23.86 13.14 10.98
C THR A 68 -24.43 12.30 9.83
N GLU A 69 -25.27 12.90 8.97
CA GLU A 69 -25.81 12.22 7.79
C GLU A 69 -24.67 11.96 6.77
N LEU A 70 -24.02 10.79 6.86
CA LEU A 70 -22.96 10.40 5.93
C LEU A 70 -23.47 9.75 4.63
N PHE A 71 -24.76 9.90 4.33
CA PHE A 71 -25.44 9.39 3.14
C PHE A 71 -25.03 7.95 2.76
N GLY A 72 -24.84 7.06 3.75
CA GLY A 72 -24.48 5.66 3.53
C GLY A 72 -22.97 5.36 3.54
N ALA A 73 -22.08 6.35 3.72
CA ALA A 73 -20.66 6.09 3.95
C ALA A 73 -20.40 5.47 5.34
N ASP A 74 -21.28 5.76 6.30
CA ASP A 74 -21.35 5.19 7.65
C ASP A 74 -21.74 3.71 7.69
N LYS A 75 -22.26 3.17 6.59
CA LYS A 75 -22.72 1.78 6.50
C LYS A 75 -21.76 0.97 5.66
N ILE A 76 -20.97 0.11 6.30
CA ILE A 76 -20.02 -0.76 5.63
C ILE A 76 -20.71 -2.08 5.30
N VAL A 77 -20.95 -2.32 4.01
CA VAL A 77 -21.41 -3.62 3.51
C VAL A 77 -20.23 -4.57 3.52
N ILE A 78 -20.38 -5.76 4.09
CA ILE A 78 -19.36 -6.80 4.08
C ILE A 78 -19.93 -8.06 3.45
N GLN A 79 -19.19 -8.62 2.50
CA GLN A 79 -19.56 -9.84 1.79
C GLN A 79 -18.43 -10.86 1.85
N LYS A 80 -18.82 -12.13 2.02
CA LYS A 80 -17.90 -13.26 1.90
C LYS A 80 -17.56 -13.57 0.45
N THR A 81 -16.32 -13.99 0.24
CA THR A 81 -15.79 -14.46 -1.04
C THR A 81 -14.68 -15.48 -0.76
N PHE A 82 -13.95 -15.94 -1.78
CA PHE A 82 -12.95 -17.00 -1.60
C PHE A 82 -11.78 -16.96 -2.58
N THR A 83 -10.71 -17.67 -2.30
CA THR A 83 -9.63 -17.87 -3.27
C THR A 83 -9.17 -19.32 -3.23
N SER A 84 -8.71 -19.81 -4.37
CA SER A 84 -8.22 -21.16 -4.59
C SER A 84 -6.70 -21.12 -4.48
N LEU A 85 -6.16 -21.40 -3.29
CA LEU A 85 -4.73 -21.44 -3.08
C LEU A 85 -4.22 -22.85 -3.38
N ARG A 86 -3.27 -22.95 -4.32
CA ARG A 86 -2.52 -24.19 -4.54
C ARG A 86 -1.38 -24.24 -3.52
N ARG A 87 -1.54 -25.05 -2.47
CA ARG A 87 -0.46 -25.31 -1.49
C ARG A 87 0.34 -26.59 -1.82
N THR A 88 -0.24 -27.53 -2.60
CA THR A 88 0.41 -28.79 -3.06
C THR A 88 -0.29 -29.33 -4.35
N LEU A 89 -0.41 -30.66 -4.52
CA LEU A 89 -1.25 -31.32 -5.53
C LEU A 89 -2.77 -31.10 -5.31
N ARG A 90 -3.17 -30.53 -4.17
CA ARG A 90 -4.57 -30.19 -3.87
C ARG A 90 -4.78 -28.68 -3.82
N THR A 91 -5.88 -28.23 -4.41
CA THR A 91 -6.36 -26.84 -4.36
C THR A 91 -7.19 -26.68 -3.09
N GLU A 92 -6.78 -25.79 -2.19
CA GLU A 92 -7.53 -25.44 -0.98
C GLU A 92 -8.32 -24.15 -1.22
N LYS A 93 -9.62 -24.16 -0.90
CA LYS A 93 -10.47 -22.97 -0.92
C LYS A 93 -10.32 -22.22 0.41
N LYS A 94 -9.78 -21.00 0.38
CA LYS A 94 -9.74 -20.08 1.53
C LYS A 94 -10.84 -19.04 1.40
N ASN A 95 -11.70 -18.93 2.40
CA ASN A 95 -12.72 -17.89 2.43
C ASN A 95 -12.16 -16.63 3.10
N TYR A 96 -12.59 -15.47 2.64
CA TYR A 96 -12.27 -14.17 3.21
C TYR A 96 -13.45 -13.21 3.02
N ALA A 97 -13.38 -12.03 3.65
CA ALA A 97 -14.40 -11.00 3.54
C ALA A 97 -13.90 -9.77 2.79
N ILE A 98 -14.81 -9.12 2.09
CA ILE A 98 -14.61 -7.83 1.44
C ILE A 98 -15.67 -6.86 1.91
N GLY A 99 -15.26 -5.64 2.26
CA GLY A 99 -16.17 -4.60 2.69
C GLY A 99 -15.99 -3.28 1.96
N TRP A 100 -17.08 -2.53 1.82
CA TRP A 100 -17.12 -1.22 1.16
C TRP A 100 -18.27 -0.38 1.72
N PRO A 101 -18.21 0.96 1.63
CA PRO A 101 -19.33 1.83 1.97
C PRO A 101 -20.57 1.53 1.13
N SER A 102 -21.74 1.51 1.75
CA SER A 102 -23.02 1.27 1.05
C SER A 102 -23.30 2.31 -0.03
N ASN A 103 -22.76 3.52 0.15
CA ASN A 103 -22.67 4.54 -0.86
C ASN A 103 -21.20 4.80 -1.25
N GLN A 104 -20.76 4.18 -2.35
CA GLN A 104 -19.40 4.31 -2.88
C GLN A 104 -19.06 5.70 -3.43
N PHE A 105 -20.07 6.57 -3.61
CA PHE A 105 -19.89 7.96 -4.07
C PHE A 105 -19.70 8.93 -2.91
N SER A 106 -19.95 8.50 -1.67
CA SER A 106 -19.77 9.31 -0.47
C SER A 106 -18.42 9.01 0.17
N LEU A 107 -17.63 10.06 0.42
CA LEU A 107 -16.33 9.95 1.09
C LEU A 107 -16.53 9.80 2.60
N TYR A 108 -15.96 8.75 3.18
CA TYR A 108 -15.99 8.54 4.63
C TYR A 108 -15.13 9.61 5.35
N PRO A 109 -15.63 10.39 6.32
CA PRO A 109 -14.88 11.48 6.93
C PRO A 109 -13.53 11.01 7.53
N PRO A 110 -12.38 11.57 7.10
CA PRO A 110 -11.08 11.13 7.60
C PRO A 110 -10.92 11.33 9.12
N THR A 111 -11.58 12.33 9.70
CA THR A 111 -11.57 12.61 11.14
C THR A 111 -12.16 11.48 11.98
N LEU A 112 -13.04 10.65 11.39
CA LEU A 112 -13.71 9.53 12.06
C LEU A 112 -13.04 8.18 11.74
N PHE A 113 -11.87 8.19 11.08
CA PHE A 113 -11.24 6.97 10.61
C PHE A 113 -10.80 6.06 11.77
N ALA A 114 -10.27 6.62 12.86
CA ALA A 114 -9.88 5.85 14.04
C ALA A 114 -11.08 5.12 14.67
N ASP A 115 -12.19 5.83 14.86
CA ASP A 115 -13.40 5.29 15.45
C ASP A 115 -14.02 4.21 14.56
N MET A 116 -13.96 4.39 13.23
CA MET A 116 -14.32 3.37 12.26
C MET A 116 -13.53 2.07 12.45
N LEU A 117 -12.21 2.15 12.63
CA LEU A 117 -11.39 0.96 12.89
C LEU A 117 -11.79 0.27 14.19
N GLY A 118 -12.09 1.05 15.23
CA GLY A 118 -12.64 0.56 16.49
C GLY A 118 -13.95 -0.19 16.31
N THR A 119 -14.90 0.38 15.56
CA THR A 119 -16.19 -0.28 15.25
C THR A 119 -15.99 -1.58 14.45
N ILE A 120 -15.10 -1.58 13.46
CA ILE A 120 -14.77 -2.79 12.70
C ILE A 120 -14.18 -3.85 13.63
N LYS A 121 -13.22 -3.47 14.48
CA LYS A 121 -12.58 -4.36 15.47
C LYS A 121 -13.60 -5.00 16.39
N ASP A 122 -14.49 -4.21 16.97
CA ASP A 122 -15.54 -4.68 17.89
C ASP A 122 -16.54 -5.60 17.15
N SER A 123 -16.75 -5.39 15.86
CA SER A 123 -17.63 -6.21 15.02
C SER A 123 -16.98 -7.49 14.46
N THR A 124 -15.68 -7.72 14.66
CA THR A 124 -14.94 -8.85 14.04
C THR A 124 -15.57 -10.20 14.35
N LYS A 125 -16.03 -10.43 15.59
CA LYS A 125 -16.69 -11.68 16.00
C LYS A 125 -18.02 -11.90 15.27
N ASP A 126 -18.78 -10.84 15.07
CA ASP A 126 -20.05 -10.92 14.35
C ASP A 126 -19.82 -11.17 12.86
N ILE A 127 -18.79 -10.54 12.27
CA ILE A 127 -18.36 -10.83 10.88
C ILE A 127 -18.02 -12.31 10.73
N GLU A 128 -17.16 -12.84 11.61
CA GLU A 128 -16.73 -14.25 11.63
C GLU A 128 -17.92 -15.20 11.68
N ASN A 129 -18.84 -14.97 12.63
CA ASN A 129 -19.98 -15.84 12.87
C ASN A 129 -21.02 -15.78 11.75
N GLN A 130 -21.42 -14.58 11.33
CA GLN A 130 -22.51 -14.41 10.37
C GLN A 130 -22.10 -14.85 8.96
N LEU A 131 -20.84 -14.64 8.58
CA LEU A 131 -20.30 -15.06 7.29
C LEU A 131 -19.71 -16.47 7.31
N ASN A 132 -19.65 -17.13 8.47
CA ASN A 132 -18.99 -18.43 8.64
C ASN A 132 -17.56 -18.39 8.07
N LEU A 133 -16.75 -17.51 8.65
CA LEU A 133 -15.34 -17.32 8.34
C LEU A 133 -14.49 -17.85 9.51
N PRO A 134 -13.27 -18.36 9.24
CA PRO A 134 -12.25 -18.50 10.27
C PRO A 134 -12.00 -17.17 10.98
N LYS A 135 -11.34 -17.21 12.15
CA LYS A 135 -10.90 -16.02 12.88
C LYS A 135 -10.22 -15.04 11.92
N LEU A 136 -10.62 -13.77 11.95
CA LEU A 136 -9.97 -12.71 11.20
C LEU A 136 -8.61 -12.43 11.85
N GLY A 137 -7.54 -12.63 11.08
CA GLY A 137 -6.17 -12.36 11.51
C GLY A 137 -5.64 -11.05 10.96
N SER A 138 -6.16 -10.61 9.81
CA SER A 138 -5.73 -9.36 9.17
C SER A 138 -6.90 -8.53 8.63
N VAL A 139 -6.78 -7.21 8.75
CA VAL A 139 -7.64 -6.24 8.05
C VAL A 139 -6.76 -5.42 7.11
N ILE A 140 -7.11 -5.39 5.82
CA ILE A 140 -6.40 -4.61 4.78
C ILE A 140 -7.32 -3.50 4.32
N ILE A 141 -6.85 -2.27 4.26
CA ILE A 141 -7.64 -1.10 3.91
C ILE A 141 -7.01 -0.42 2.70
N ASP A 142 -7.73 -0.36 1.59
CA ASP A 142 -7.38 0.45 0.42
C ASP A 142 -8.10 1.81 0.55
N THR A 143 -7.36 2.90 0.58
CA THR A 143 -7.94 4.24 0.70
C THR A 143 -7.23 5.27 -0.18
N ASN A 144 -8.00 6.25 -0.66
CA ASN A 144 -7.47 7.41 -1.39
C ASN A 144 -6.97 8.53 -0.49
N TYR A 145 -7.15 8.42 0.82
CA TYR A 145 -6.64 9.41 1.75
C TYR A 145 -5.12 9.37 1.81
N HIS A 146 -4.51 10.55 1.93
CA HIS A 146 -3.14 10.66 2.38
C HIS A 146 -3.09 10.23 3.85
N PHE A 147 -1.95 9.68 4.33
CA PHE A 147 -1.84 9.32 5.74
C PHE A 147 -2.07 10.53 6.66
N CYS A 148 -1.71 11.74 6.24
CA CYS A 148 -2.02 12.98 6.98
C CYS A 148 -3.51 13.35 7.06
N ASN A 149 -4.38 12.73 6.25
CA ASN A 149 -5.82 12.85 6.45
C ASN A 149 -6.35 11.83 7.47
N ILE A 150 -5.67 10.68 7.56
CA ILE A 150 -6.05 9.56 8.43
C ILE A 150 -5.47 9.71 9.83
N PHE A 151 -4.29 10.31 9.97
CA PHE A 151 -3.56 10.43 11.21
C PHE A 151 -3.31 11.89 11.56
N SER A 152 -3.24 12.15 12.86
CA SER A 152 -2.94 13.47 13.42
C SER A 152 -1.56 13.48 14.07
N ASN A 153 -1.03 14.66 14.35
CA ASN A 153 0.10 14.86 15.25
C ASN A 153 -0.35 15.14 16.70
N ASP A 154 -1.66 15.19 16.98
CA ASP A 154 -2.21 15.28 18.33
C ASP A 154 -2.27 13.89 18.98
N GLU A 155 -1.54 13.70 20.08
CA GLU A 155 -1.53 12.48 20.89
C GLU A 155 -2.94 12.00 21.28
N LYS A 156 -3.90 12.91 21.50
CA LYS A 156 -5.29 12.56 21.84
C LYS A 156 -5.95 11.72 20.75
N TYR A 157 -5.56 11.91 19.49
CA TYR A 157 -6.06 11.14 18.36
C TYR A 157 -5.70 9.65 18.50
N TYR A 158 -4.55 9.34 19.08
CA TYR A 158 -4.07 7.96 19.22
C TYR A 158 -4.77 7.18 20.33
N LYS A 159 -5.54 7.84 21.20
CA LYS A 159 -6.35 7.16 22.23
C LYS A 159 -7.38 6.19 21.65
N SER A 160 -7.96 6.51 20.49
CA SER A 160 -8.89 5.60 19.79
C SER A 160 -8.21 4.32 19.29
N TYR A 161 -6.90 4.36 19.04
CA TYR A 161 -6.11 3.19 18.63
C TYR A 161 -5.54 2.41 19.82
N GLN A 162 -5.40 3.04 20.99
CA GLN A 162 -4.74 2.45 22.15
C GLN A 162 -5.37 1.11 22.55
N LYS A 163 -6.70 1.01 22.56
CA LYS A 163 -7.41 -0.25 22.85
C LYS A 163 -6.95 -1.38 21.91
N MET A 164 -6.79 -1.09 20.62
CA MET A 164 -6.35 -2.08 19.64
C MET A 164 -4.90 -2.50 19.90
N LEU A 165 -4.03 -1.55 20.22
CA LEU A 165 -2.63 -1.81 20.55
C LEU A 165 -2.49 -2.62 21.84
N ASP A 166 -3.27 -2.32 22.88
CA ASP A 166 -3.31 -3.06 24.14
C ASP A 166 -3.77 -4.51 23.94
N ASP A 167 -4.67 -4.76 22.98
CA ASP A 167 -5.10 -6.10 22.56
C ASP A 167 -4.02 -6.86 21.75
N GLY A 168 -2.86 -6.25 21.53
CA GLY A 168 -1.76 -6.83 20.75
C GLY A 168 -1.96 -6.76 19.23
N ASP A 169 -2.81 -5.85 18.73
CA ASP A 169 -2.89 -5.57 17.31
C ASP A 169 -1.69 -4.76 16.81
N THR A 170 -1.36 -4.92 15.54
CA THR A 170 -0.32 -4.15 14.86
C THR A 170 -0.95 -3.31 13.76
N ILE A 171 -0.50 -2.07 13.59
CA ILE A 171 -0.96 -1.18 12.52
C ILE A 171 0.24 -0.85 11.64
N THR A 172 0.14 -1.18 10.37
CA THR A 172 1.14 -0.92 9.33
C THR A 172 0.55 -0.02 8.26
N VAL A 173 1.15 1.15 8.05
CA VAL A 173 0.80 2.09 6.99
C VAL A 173 1.72 1.84 5.79
N TRP A 174 1.15 1.46 4.66
CA TRP A 174 1.87 1.28 3.40
C TRP A 174 1.72 2.53 2.55
N PHE A 175 2.77 3.35 2.52
CA PHE A 175 2.77 4.62 1.81
C PHE A 175 3.41 4.47 0.43
N MET A 176 2.59 4.67 -0.61
CA MET A 176 3.04 4.69 -1.99
C MET A 176 3.58 6.06 -2.36
N TRP A 177 4.88 6.13 -2.60
CA TRP A 177 5.56 7.37 -2.98
C TRP A 177 5.37 7.70 -4.46
N VAL A 178 5.18 8.99 -4.76
CA VAL A 178 5.38 9.58 -6.09
C VAL A 178 6.33 10.78 -6.01
N TYR A 179 7.04 11.07 -7.09
CA TYR A 179 8.03 12.16 -7.14
C TYR A 179 7.46 13.50 -6.66
N ARG A 180 6.25 13.88 -7.10
CA ARG A 180 5.61 15.16 -6.71
C ARG A 180 5.41 15.30 -5.20
N GLN A 181 5.16 14.20 -4.47
CA GLN A 181 5.04 14.27 -3.01
C GLN A 181 6.39 14.64 -2.39
N LEU A 182 7.45 13.96 -2.82
CA LEU A 182 8.80 14.25 -2.35
C LEU A 182 9.24 15.66 -2.74
N GLU A 183 8.98 16.07 -3.98
CA GLU A 183 9.26 17.44 -4.44
C GLU A 183 8.59 18.48 -3.54
N ASN A 184 7.32 18.30 -3.18
CA ASN A 184 6.62 19.20 -2.27
C ASN A 184 7.22 19.23 -0.86
N LEU A 185 7.79 18.12 -0.38
CA LEU A 185 8.49 18.09 0.92
C LEU A 185 9.81 18.86 0.89
N LEU A 186 10.49 18.88 -0.27
CA LEU A 186 11.82 19.45 -0.43
C LEU A 186 11.80 20.88 -1.03
N LYS A 187 10.63 21.37 -1.46
CA LYS A 187 10.52 22.64 -2.18
C LYS A 187 10.47 23.83 -1.21
N PRO A 188 11.29 24.88 -1.42
CA PRO A 188 11.18 26.13 -0.67
C PRO A 188 9.78 26.74 -0.78
N GLY A 189 9.24 27.24 0.35
CA GLY A 189 7.90 27.80 0.44
C GLY A 189 6.79 26.80 0.81
N TYR A 190 7.13 25.52 1.01
CA TYR A 190 6.21 24.46 1.46
C TYR A 190 6.57 23.92 2.86
N GLU A 191 7.32 24.70 3.66
CA GLU A 191 7.84 24.26 4.96
C GLU A 191 6.74 23.88 5.95
N ALA A 192 5.58 24.55 5.87
CA ALA A 192 4.43 24.23 6.70
C ALA A 192 3.83 22.85 6.38
N ASP A 193 3.68 22.54 5.09
CA ASP A 193 3.15 21.24 4.63
C ASP A 193 4.15 20.13 4.95
N ALA A 194 5.44 20.36 4.68
CA ALA A 194 6.51 19.43 5.02
C ALA A 194 6.54 19.13 6.52
N LYS A 195 6.40 20.16 7.37
CA LYS A 195 6.32 19.99 8.82
C LYS A 195 5.09 19.17 9.25
N ILE A 196 3.93 19.38 8.64
CA ILE A 196 2.72 18.57 8.93
C ILE A 196 3.00 17.11 8.60
N VAL A 197 3.53 16.83 7.41
CA VAL A 197 3.81 15.46 6.96
C VAL A 197 4.82 14.78 7.88
N SER A 198 5.95 15.42 8.18
CA SER A 198 6.99 14.86 9.05
C SER A 198 6.50 14.65 10.49
N THR A 199 5.75 15.60 11.05
CA THR A 199 5.21 15.45 12.42
C THR A 199 4.12 14.40 12.52
N THR A 200 3.27 14.24 11.50
CA THR A 200 2.32 13.13 11.46
C THR A 200 3.04 11.78 11.31
N ALA A 201 4.06 11.69 10.45
CA ALA A 201 4.80 10.44 10.28
C ALA A 201 5.52 10.04 11.57
N ALA A 202 6.15 11.00 12.24
CA ALA A 202 6.79 10.79 13.55
C ALA A 202 5.80 10.27 14.60
N ALA A 203 4.58 10.83 14.66
CA ALA A 203 3.54 10.36 15.59
C ALA A 203 3.07 8.93 15.27
N ILE A 204 2.93 8.57 13.99
CA ILE A 204 2.64 7.18 13.57
C ILE A 204 3.74 6.24 14.07
N GLU A 205 5.00 6.62 13.86
CA GLU A 205 6.17 5.83 14.27
C GLU A 205 6.23 5.68 15.79
N GLU A 206 6.09 6.77 16.54
CA GLU A 206 6.09 6.76 18.01
C GLU A 206 5.02 5.84 18.60
N HIS A 207 3.76 5.98 18.13
CA HIS A 207 2.64 5.27 18.73
C HIS A 207 2.53 3.80 18.27
N PHE A 208 2.89 3.47 17.04
CA PHE A 208 2.71 2.11 16.52
C PHE A 208 3.96 1.23 16.59
N MET A 209 5.15 1.81 16.78
CA MET A 209 6.39 1.02 16.81
C MET A 209 6.50 0.10 18.03
N GLN A 210 5.77 0.38 19.12
CA GLN A 210 5.76 -0.45 20.33
C GLN A 210 5.38 -1.92 20.05
N ASN A 211 4.43 -2.12 19.14
CA ASN A 211 3.94 -3.45 18.75
C ASN A 211 4.31 -3.81 17.30
N ASN A 212 4.91 -2.89 16.54
CA ASN A 212 5.21 -3.08 15.13
C ASN A 212 6.66 -2.69 14.81
N THR A 213 7.43 -3.63 14.27
CA THR A 213 8.81 -3.36 13.84
C THR A 213 8.88 -2.42 12.63
N ALA A 214 7.80 -2.25 11.85
CA ALA A 214 7.77 -1.35 10.71
C ALA A 214 6.37 -0.72 10.55
N PRO A 215 6.03 0.31 11.35
CA PRO A 215 4.71 0.94 11.31
C PRO A 215 4.48 1.73 10.03
N LEU A 216 5.54 2.21 9.37
CA LEU A 216 5.45 2.94 8.11
C LEU A 216 6.35 2.28 7.05
N MET A 217 5.72 1.76 5.99
CA MET A 217 6.38 1.11 4.86
C MET A 217 6.40 2.06 3.65
N HIS A 218 7.58 2.36 3.13
CA HIS A 218 7.81 3.19 1.96
C HIS A 218 7.80 2.33 0.69
N VAL A 219 6.76 2.43 -0.13
CA VAL A 219 6.61 1.58 -1.33
C VAL A 219 6.86 2.39 -2.59
N PHE A 220 7.74 1.88 -3.44
CA PHE A 220 8.07 2.45 -4.74
C PHE A 220 7.64 1.46 -5.81
N SER A 221 6.66 1.84 -6.64
CA SER A 221 6.25 1.04 -7.78
C SER A 221 6.83 1.61 -9.08
N PRO A 222 7.13 0.79 -10.10
CA PRO A 222 7.65 1.27 -11.37
C PRO A 222 6.73 2.30 -12.03
N VAL A 223 5.41 2.16 -11.81
CA VAL A 223 4.39 3.10 -12.31
C VAL A 223 4.47 4.47 -11.63
N ALA A 224 4.85 4.49 -10.35
CA ALA A 224 4.99 5.72 -9.58
C ALA A 224 6.29 6.50 -9.91
N LEU A 225 7.28 5.84 -10.53
CA LEU A 225 8.56 6.44 -10.94
C LEU A 225 8.48 7.14 -12.29
N ILE A 226 7.39 6.99 -13.04
CA ILE A 226 7.18 7.71 -14.29
C ILE A 226 6.77 9.16 -14.01
N SER A 227 7.62 10.11 -14.40
CA SER A 227 7.24 11.53 -14.47
C SER A 227 6.16 11.73 -15.56
N SER A 228 5.17 12.59 -15.31
CA SER A 228 4.06 12.83 -16.24
C SER A 228 4.44 13.59 -17.51
N GLU A 229 5.65 14.13 -17.60
CA GLU A 229 6.13 14.87 -18.77
C GLU A 229 6.95 13.94 -19.66
N LEU A 230 6.32 13.47 -20.74
CA LEU A 230 6.98 12.69 -21.78
C LEU A 230 7.55 13.65 -22.82
N GLU A 231 8.72 14.23 -22.56
CA GLU A 231 9.47 14.84 -23.66
C GLU A 231 10.14 13.75 -24.51
N LYS A 232 10.19 13.99 -25.83
CA LYS A 232 10.75 13.05 -26.81
C LYS A 232 12.27 13.11 -26.75
N THR A 233 12.89 12.61 -25.69
CA THR A 233 14.33 12.38 -25.65
C THR A 233 14.64 10.94 -26.08
N GLN A 234 15.72 10.76 -26.85
CA GLN A 234 16.18 9.45 -27.36
C GLN A 234 17.03 8.71 -26.31
N ASP A 235 16.70 8.84 -25.02
CA ASP A 235 17.64 8.45 -23.98
C ASP A 235 17.56 6.97 -23.57
N THR A 236 18.71 6.47 -23.12
CA THR A 236 18.98 5.07 -22.79
C THR A 236 18.58 4.67 -21.37
N SER A 237 17.94 5.57 -20.62
CA SER A 237 17.64 5.36 -19.19
C SER A 237 16.67 4.19 -18.96
N PRO A 238 16.79 3.48 -17.83
CA PRO A 238 15.92 2.34 -17.49
C PRO A 238 14.43 2.71 -17.48
N ILE A 239 14.08 3.93 -17.04
CA ILE A 239 12.70 4.46 -17.08
C ILE A 239 12.21 4.65 -18.51
N PHE A 240 13.05 5.13 -19.43
CA PHE A 240 12.64 5.26 -20.84
C PHE A 240 12.52 3.92 -21.55
N LYS A 241 13.38 2.93 -21.25
CA LYS A 241 13.19 1.55 -21.70
C LYS A 241 11.87 0.99 -21.17
N PHE A 242 11.59 1.20 -19.89
CA PHE A 242 10.34 0.82 -19.24
C PHE A 242 9.11 1.46 -19.91
N LEU A 243 9.14 2.77 -20.15
CA LEU A 243 8.08 3.52 -20.83
C LEU A 243 7.86 3.05 -22.27
N ASN A 244 8.94 2.77 -23.01
CA ASN A 244 8.86 2.27 -24.37
C ASN A 244 8.35 0.83 -24.42
N ALA A 245 8.68 0.00 -23.43
CA ALA A 245 8.17 -1.35 -23.29
C ALA A 245 6.66 -1.35 -22.93
N ILE A 246 6.20 -0.43 -22.07
CA ILE A 246 4.76 -0.20 -21.83
C ILE A 246 4.05 0.14 -23.14
N LYS A 247 4.59 1.07 -23.95
CA LYS A 247 4.00 1.44 -25.25
C LYS A 247 3.95 0.28 -26.24
N LYS A 248 4.85 -0.68 -26.12
CA LYS A 248 4.95 -1.86 -26.98
C LYS A 248 4.21 -3.08 -26.43
N ASP A 249 3.52 -2.94 -25.30
CA ASP A 249 2.76 -3.99 -24.62
C ASP A 249 3.62 -5.22 -24.27
N ASP A 250 4.87 -4.99 -23.85
CA ASP A 250 5.71 -6.07 -23.35
C ASP A 250 5.14 -6.59 -22.02
N LYS A 251 4.97 -7.92 -21.93
CA LYS A 251 4.16 -8.53 -20.87
C LYS A 251 4.83 -8.42 -19.51
N ASN A 252 6.16 -8.47 -19.46
CA ASN A 252 6.95 -8.44 -18.25
C ASN A 252 8.10 -7.44 -18.41
N ILE A 253 8.13 -6.43 -17.54
CA ILE A 253 9.15 -5.41 -17.55
C ILE A 253 9.74 -5.30 -16.15
N SER A 254 11.04 -5.49 -16.01
CA SER A 254 11.80 -5.21 -14.79
C SER A 254 12.53 -3.88 -14.90
N ILE A 255 12.69 -3.18 -13.78
CA ILE A 255 13.71 -2.14 -13.61
C ILE A 255 14.86 -2.81 -12.86
N ASP A 256 15.95 -3.10 -13.58
CA ASP A 256 17.07 -3.90 -13.08
C ASP A 256 17.70 -3.30 -11.81
N GLU A 257 17.73 -1.97 -11.71
CA GLU A 257 18.25 -1.24 -10.55
C GLU A 257 17.40 -1.49 -9.30
N LEU A 258 16.06 -1.45 -9.43
CA LEU A 258 15.16 -1.79 -8.33
C LEU A 258 15.29 -3.27 -7.95
N GLU A 259 15.54 -4.14 -8.93
CA GLU A 259 15.76 -5.56 -8.67
C GLU A 259 17.05 -5.81 -7.88
N GLN A 260 18.14 -5.11 -8.22
CA GLN A 260 19.40 -5.15 -7.48
C GLN A 260 19.22 -4.70 -6.05
N ILE A 261 18.51 -3.59 -5.84
CA ILE A 261 18.17 -3.11 -4.51
C ILE A 261 17.33 -4.13 -3.75
N ALA A 262 16.32 -4.72 -4.39
CA ALA A 262 15.45 -5.71 -3.77
C ALA A 262 16.19 -6.99 -3.33
N LYS A 263 17.38 -7.26 -3.90
CA LYS A 263 18.26 -8.37 -3.54
C LYS A 263 19.23 -8.03 -2.40
N LEU A 264 19.36 -6.76 -2.01
CA LEU A 264 20.19 -6.38 -0.87
C LEU A 264 19.68 -7.02 0.43
N PRO A 265 20.59 -7.42 1.35
CA PRO A 265 20.23 -7.82 2.69
C PRO A 265 19.37 -6.76 3.38
N LYS A 266 18.47 -7.20 4.26
CA LYS A 266 17.64 -6.32 5.06
C LYS A 266 18.47 -5.71 6.19
N GLY A 267 18.51 -4.39 6.23
CA GLY A 267 19.05 -3.60 7.33
C GLY A 267 17.96 -3.22 8.34
N ASP A 268 18.27 -2.21 9.13
CA ASP A 268 17.39 -1.68 10.16
C ASP A 268 16.20 -0.90 9.58
N TYR A 269 15.28 -0.52 10.46
CA TYR A 269 14.21 0.41 10.13
C TYR A 269 14.78 1.81 9.90
N ILE A 270 14.33 2.50 8.85
CA ILE A 270 14.62 3.92 8.64
C ILE A 270 13.39 4.75 9.02
N TYR A 271 13.56 5.80 9.82
CA TYR A 271 12.48 6.72 10.16
C TYR A 271 12.10 7.59 8.96
N PHE A 272 10.87 8.08 8.94
CA PHE A 272 10.36 8.85 7.81
C PHE A 272 11.25 10.05 7.47
N GLN A 273 11.65 10.83 8.48
CA GLN A 273 12.47 12.02 8.25
C GLN A 273 13.87 11.65 7.77
N ASP A 274 14.50 10.65 8.39
CA ASP A 274 15.81 10.15 7.95
C ASP A 274 15.77 9.70 6.49
N TRP A 275 14.69 9.01 6.08
CA TRP A 275 14.52 8.59 4.69
C TRP A 275 14.32 9.77 3.73
N VAL A 276 13.60 10.80 4.13
CA VAL A 276 13.47 12.05 3.35
C VAL A 276 14.84 12.74 3.21
N ASP A 277 15.63 12.76 4.27
CA ASP A 277 16.96 13.37 4.28
C ASP A 277 17.94 12.61 3.36
N GLU A 278 17.92 11.27 3.37
CA GLU A 278 18.69 10.44 2.43
C GLU A 278 18.30 10.71 0.97
N LEU A 279 17.00 10.88 0.70
CA LEU A 279 16.51 11.23 -0.63
C LEU A 279 16.94 12.64 -1.06
N ASP A 280 16.91 13.62 -0.15
CA ASP A 280 17.36 14.98 -0.47
C ASP A 280 18.88 15.04 -0.68
N PHE A 281 19.65 14.31 0.13
CA PHE A 281 21.09 14.17 -0.07
C PHE A 281 21.41 13.56 -1.45
N ALA A 282 20.72 12.47 -1.82
CA ALA A 282 20.83 11.86 -3.13
C ALA A 282 20.47 12.84 -4.26
N ARG A 283 19.39 13.61 -4.10
CA ARG A 283 18.97 14.64 -5.05
C ARG A 283 20.04 15.71 -5.25
N ASN A 284 20.59 16.24 -4.17
CA ASN A 284 21.61 17.30 -4.23
C ASN A 284 22.90 16.82 -4.90
N ASN A 285 23.29 15.56 -4.66
CA ASN A 285 24.41 14.94 -5.36
C ASN A 285 24.16 14.79 -6.86
N LEU A 286 22.94 14.38 -7.25
CA LEU A 286 22.57 14.24 -8.66
C LEU A 286 22.50 15.60 -9.38
N LEU A 287 21.95 16.63 -8.73
CA LEU A 287 21.83 17.98 -9.29
C LEU A 287 23.16 18.75 -9.35
N SER A 288 24.14 18.37 -8.54
CA SER A 288 25.50 18.95 -8.60
C SER A 288 26.38 18.33 -9.69
N GLY A 289 25.95 17.20 -10.28
CA GLY A 289 26.57 16.59 -11.45
C GLY A 289 26.01 17.13 -12.78
N ASN A 290 26.69 16.83 -13.90
CA ASN A 290 26.15 17.05 -15.25
C ASN A 290 25.10 15.99 -15.60
N ASN A 291 24.01 15.91 -14.82
CA ASN A 291 22.96 14.93 -15.07
C ASN A 291 21.83 15.59 -15.88
N ASP A 292 21.80 15.29 -17.18
CA ASP A 292 20.91 15.93 -18.15
C ASP A 292 19.47 15.34 -18.17
N ASP A 293 19.21 14.23 -17.46
CA ASP A 293 17.90 13.54 -17.47
C ASP A 293 17.11 13.76 -16.17
N ILE A 294 16.27 14.79 -16.15
CA ILE A 294 15.35 15.06 -15.03
C ILE A 294 14.25 13.98 -14.88
N HIS A 295 14.02 13.17 -15.93
CA HIS A 295 12.95 12.17 -15.93
C HIS A 295 13.35 10.88 -15.21
N SER A 296 14.65 10.57 -15.13
CA SER A 296 15.18 9.47 -14.30
C SER A 296 15.44 9.86 -12.85
N LEU A 297 15.42 11.17 -12.55
CA LEU A 297 15.85 11.73 -11.27
C LEU A 297 15.26 11.01 -10.05
N PHE A 298 13.97 10.65 -10.07
CA PHE A 298 13.37 10.00 -8.90
C PHE A 298 13.88 8.57 -8.68
N LEU A 299 14.08 7.78 -9.75
CA LEU A 299 14.69 6.46 -9.64
C LEU A 299 16.15 6.58 -9.20
N ASP A 300 16.89 7.51 -9.77
CA ASP A 300 18.30 7.74 -9.42
C ASP A 300 18.43 8.20 -7.96
N MET A 301 17.51 9.05 -7.47
CA MET A 301 17.44 9.41 -6.07
C MET A 301 17.22 8.18 -5.20
N LEU A 302 16.31 7.28 -5.56
CA LEU A 302 16.05 6.06 -4.78
C LEU A 302 17.25 5.12 -4.75
N ILE A 303 17.94 4.98 -5.88
CA ILE A 303 19.16 4.15 -5.97
C ILE A 303 20.27 4.71 -5.08
N ASN A 304 20.46 6.04 -5.11
CA ASN A 304 21.53 6.70 -4.37
C ASN A 304 21.20 6.93 -2.88
N ALA A 305 19.91 7.02 -2.51
CA ALA A 305 19.46 7.20 -1.13
C ALA A 305 19.52 5.92 -0.29
N ILE A 306 19.61 4.75 -0.92
CA ILE A 306 19.78 3.52 -0.16
C ILE A 306 21.20 3.52 0.36
N PRO A 307 21.38 3.56 1.70
CA PRO A 307 22.66 3.84 2.28
C PRO A 307 23.68 2.86 1.73
N GLN A 308 24.74 3.44 1.14
CA GLN A 308 25.96 2.74 0.90
C GLN A 308 26.48 2.38 2.29
N GLY A 309 26.06 1.22 2.82
CA GLY A 309 26.42 0.75 4.16
C GLY A 309 27.92 0.83 4.39
N SER A 310 28.37 0.72 5.64
CA SER A 310 29.81 0.60 5.96
C SER A 310 30.48 -0.30 4.93
N GLU A 311 31.66 0.09 4.41
CA GLU A 311 32.39 -0.44 3.23
C GLU A 311 32.45 -1.97 3.03
N LYS A 312 31.89 -2.77 3.94
CA LYS A 312 31.87 -4.24 3.94
C LYS A 312 30.58 -4.86 3.38
N GLU A 313 29.36 -4.36 3.66
CA GLU A 313 28.12 -4.94 3.10
C GLU A 313 26.97 -3.91 2.99
N LEU A 314 26.44 -3.72 1.78
CA LEU A 314 25.29 -2.85 1.50
C LEU A 314 24.00 -3.48 2.05
N THR A 315 23.14 -2.69 2.70
CA THR A 315 21.83 -3.16 3.20
C THR A 315 20.71 -2.21 2.80
N ARG A 316 19.51 -2.76 2.59
CA ARG A 316 18.28 -2.00 2.33
C ARG A 316 17.48 -1.86 3.63
N PRO A 317 17.01 -0.66 4.01
CA PRO A 317 16.13 -0.52 5.17
C PRO A 317 14.90 -1.41 5.06
N ARG A 318 14.55 -2.11 6.15
CA ARG A 318 13.50 -3.16 6.10
C ARG A 318 12.14 -2.65 5.63
N ASN A 319 11.84 -1.38 5.88
CA ASN A 319 10.60 -0.71 5.52
C ASN A 319 10.62 0.02 4.17
N VAL A 320 11.70 -0.06 3.38
CA VAL A 320 11.77 0.50 2.02
C VAL A 320 11.52 -0.59 0.98
N MET A 321 10.40 -0.56 0.26
CA MET A 321 9.91 -1.63 -0.62
C MET A 321 9.99 -1.24 -2.11
N PRO A 322 11.10 -1.50 -2.81
CA PRO A 322 11.25 -1.28 -4.24
C PRO A 322 10.62 -2.41 -5.05
N LEU A 323 9.39 -2.20 -5.52
CA LEU A 323 8.75 -3.14 -6.43
C LEU A 323 9.43 -3.03 -7.80
N ALA A 324 10.15 -4.06 -8.22
CA ALA A 324 10.99 -3.98 -9.41
C ALA A 324 10.27 -4.31 -10.72
N TYR A 325 9.08 -4.92 -10.63
CA TYR A 325 8.42 -5.53 -11.78
C TYR A 325 7.11 -4.83 -12.11
N TYR A 326 6.88 -4.64 -13.39
CA TYR A 326 5.61 -4.26 -13.99
C TYR A 326 5.15 -5.35 -14.93
N HIS A 327 3.84 -5.56 -14.97
CA HIS A 327 3.22 -6.51 -15.86
C HIS A 327 2.09 -5.80 -16.60
N ALA A 328 2.07 -5.85 -17.94
CA ALA A 328 1.04 -5.16 -18.72
C ALA A 328 -0.38 -5.68 -18.42
N ASP A 329 -0.51 -6.98 -18.13
CA ASP A 329 -1.78 -7.57 -17.64
C ASP A 329 -2.31 -6.94 -16.34
N LEU A 330 -1.46 -6.26 -15.57
CA LEU A 330 -1.83 -5.51 -14.36
C LEU A 330 -2.18 -4.04 -14.64
N GLN A 331 -2.13 -3.56 -15.88
CA GLN A 331 -2.53 -2.19 -16.25
C GLN A 331 -4.06 -2.03 -16.34
N TYR A 332 -4.74 -3.08 -16.80
CA TYR A 332 -6.20 -3.14 -16.99
C TYR A 332 -6.86 -4.21 -16.12
N TYR A 333 -6.26 -4.49 -14.96
CA TYR A 333 -6.73 -5.51 -14.03
C TYR A 333 -8.14 -5.24 -13.50
N THR A 334 -8.60 -3.99 -13.52
CA THR A 334 -9.99 -3.58 -13.23
C THR A 334 -10.97 -3.89 -14.36
N ASP A 335 -10.50 -3.92 -15.61
CA ASP A 335 -11.36 -4.07 -16.81
C ASP A 335 -11.48 -5.53 -17.27
N ARG A 336 -10.75 -6.44 -16.63
CA ARG A 336 -10.69 -7.86 -17.00
C ARG A 336 -11.41 -8.71 -15.95
N VAL A 337 -12.42 -9.46 -16.39
CA VAL A 337 -13.08 -10.47 -15.56
C VAL A 337 -12.07 -11.56 -15.18
N ASN A 338 -11.67 -11.56 -13.91
CA ASN A 338 -10.77 -12.57 -13.35
C ASN A 338 -11.53 -13.40 -12.32
N ALA A 339 -11.68 -14.70 -12.57
CA ALA A 339 -12.41 -15.58 -11.66
C ALA A 339 -11.75 -15.70 -10.25
N ASP A 340 -10.42 -15.53 -10.18
CA ASP A 340 -9.66 -15.60 -8.92
C ASP A 340 -8.41 -14.70 -8.95
N PRO A 341 -8.57 -13.37 -8.81
CA PRO A 341 -7.46 -12.41 -8.86
C PRO A 341 -6.40 -12.69 -7.78
N VAL A 342 -6.82 -13.07 -6.56
CA VAL A 342 -5.91 -13.38 -5.45
C VAL A 342 -5.03 -14.59 -5.76
N SER A 343 -5.59 -15.66 -6.33
CA SER A 343 -4.79 -16.83 -6.73
C SER A 343 -3.86 -16.51 -7.90
N ASN A 344 -4.34 -15.69 -8.84
CA ASN A 344 -3.54 -15.26 -9.99
C ASN A 344 -2.34 -14.39 -9.59
N MET A 345 -2.43 -13.62 -8.51
CA MET A 345 -1.33 -12.76 -8.05
C MET A 345 -0.01 -13.52 -7.91
N LYS A 346 -0.06 -14.78 -7.49
CA LYS A 346 1.10 -15.64 -7.28
C LYS A 346 1.92 -15.91 -8.53
N LYS A 347 1.32 -15.75 -9.70
CA LYS A 347 1.97 -16.02 -10.99
C LYS A 347 2.89 -14.87 -11.39
N PHE A 348 2.64 -13.66 -10.89
CA PHE A 348 3.37 -12.46 -11.28
C PHE A 348 4.68 -12.29 -10.50
N ASP A 349 5.72 -11.85 -11.20
CA ASP A 349 7.03 -11.64 -10.58
C ASP A 349 7.03 -10.48 -9.58
N ILE A 350 6.14 -9.50 -9.75
CA ILE A 350 5.94 -8.43 -8.76
C ILE A 350 5.52 -8.99 -7.38
N TYR A 351 4.71 -10.05 -7.34
CA TYR A 351 4.31 -10.68 -6.09
C TYR A 351 5.47 -11.44 -5.44
N LYS A 352 6.26 -12.16 -6.25
CA LYS A 352 7.46 -12.87 -5.75
C LYS A 352 8.49 -11.88 -5.20
N ASN A 353 8.70 -10.77 -5.90
CA ASN A 353 9.54 -9.66 -5.45
C ASN A 353 9.02 -9.05 -4.16
N PHE A 354 7.70 -8.78 -4.06
CA PHE A 354 7.06 -8.32 -2.83
C PHE A 354 7.28 -9.28 -1.64
N LEU A 355 7.08 -10.59 -1.83
CA LEU A 355 7.32 -11.57 -0.77
C LEU A 355 8.78 -11.57 -0.31
N ASN A 356 9.74 -11.54 -1.25
CA ASN A 356 11.17 -11.48 -0.92
C ASN A 356 11.52 -10.24 -0.10
N LEU A 357 10.93 -9.09 -0.44
CA LEU A 357 11.12 -7.84 0.31
C LEU A 357 10.56 -7.93 1.74
N LEU A 358 9.57 -8.79 2.00
CA LEU A 358 8.98 -9.03 3.32
C LEU A 358 9.69 -10.08 4.16
N GLY A 359 10.57 -10.90 3.57
CA GLY A 359 11.42 -11.86 4.28
C GLY A 359 10.74 -13.21 4.35
#